data_AF-C0ZJ42-F1
#
_entry.id   AF-C0ZJ42-F1
#
_cell.length_a   1.000
_cell.length_b   1.000
_cell.length_c   1.000
_cell.angle_alpha   90.00
_cell.angle_beta   90.00
_cell.angle_gamma   90.00
#
_symmetry.space_group_name_H-M   'P 1'
#
loop_
_entity.id
_entity.type
_entity.pdbx_description
1 polymer ?
#
loop_
_entity_poly.entity_id
_entity_poly.type
_entity_poly.pdbx_seq_one_letter_code
_entity_poly.pdbx_strand_id
1 'polypeptide(L)'
;MEGSVAENEKVMTMKDWIVVSLFMMIPIANIVLLFVWAFGSDGNLNRKNWAKAGLLLMAILMGLYFVFGTITAIITFILIGMEGQ
;
A
#
# COMPACT_ATOMS: atom_id res chain seq x y z
N MET A 1 26.77 -4.31 -28.95
CA MET A 1 26.35 -3.09 -28.22
C MET A 1 25.62 -3.55 -26.98
N GLU A 2 26.34 -3.83 -25.91
CA GLU A 2 25.71 -4.16 -24.63
C GLU A 2 25.15 -2.85 -24.09
N GLY A 3 23.84 -2.63 -24.29
CA GLY A 3 23.18 -1.41 -23.83
C GLY A 3 23.26 -1.36 -22.32
N SER A 4 24.00 -0.39 -21.77
CA SER A 4 24.06 -0.20 -20.32
C SER A 4 22.65 0.07 -19.80
N VAL A 5 22.17 -0.77 -18.89
CA VAL A 5 20.87 -0.56 -18.21
C VAL A 5 20.90 0.80 -17.52
N ALA A 6 19.81 1.57 -17.64
CA ALA A 6 19.69 2.86 -16.97
C ALA A 6 19.83 2.70 -15.44
N GLU A 7 20.47 3.66 -14.78
CA GLU A 7 20.78 3.55 -13.34
C GLU A 7 19.54 3.30 -12.47
N ASN A 8 18.43 3.95 -12.80
CA ASN A 8 17.15 3.82 -12.10
C ASN A 8 16.41 2.50 -12.39
N GLU A 9 16.84 1.74 -13.40
CA GLU A 9 16.24 0.45 -13.77
C GLU A 9 17.01 -0.74 -13.18
N LYS A 10 18.18 -0.50 -12.58
CA LYS A 10 18.97 -1.55 -11.95
C LYS A 10 18.12 -2.35 -10.96
N VAL A 11 18.21 -3.68 -11.04
CA VAL A 11 17.51 -4.57 -10.12
C VAL A 11 18.00 -4.33 -8.69
N MET A 12 17.07 -4.14 -7.76
CA MET A 12 17.39 -4.02 -6.34
C MET A 12 17.78 -5.38 -5.78
N THR A 13 18.88 -5.42 -5.03
CA THR A 13 19.38 -6.64 -4.41
C THR A 13 18.54 -7.02 -3.19
N MET A 14 18.71 -8.25 -2.70
CA MET A 14 18.09 -8.71 -1.44
C MET A 14 18.41 -7.79 -0.25
N LYS A 15 19.63 -7.24 -0.17
CA LYS A 15 20.01 -6.30 0.90
C LYS A 15 19.23 -4.98 0.82
N ASP A 16 18.99 -4.48 -0.39
CA ASP A 16 18.21 -3.26 -0.59
C ASP A 16 16.75 -3.46 -0.15
N TRP A 17 16.19 -4.64 -0.43
CA TRP A 17 14.84 -5.01 0.00
C TRP A 17 14.71 -5.18 1.52
N ILE A 18 15.76 -5.63 2.21
CA ILE A 18 15.77 -5.64 3.68
C ILE A 18 15.63 -4.21 4.21
N VAL A 19 16.39 -3.25 3.68
CA VAL A 19 16.32 -1.85 4.12
C VAL A 19 14.92 -1.27 3.88
N VAL A 20 14.35 -1.50 2.69
CA VAL A 20 12.97 -1.12 2.39
C VAL A 20 12.00 -1.73 3.42
N SER A 21 12.14 -3.03 3.71
CA SER A 21 11.25 -3.74 4.63
C SER A 21 11.33 -3.19 6.06
N LEU A 22 12.51 -2.80 6.54
CA LEU A 22 12.68 -2.19 7.87
C LEU A 22 11.92 -0.86 7.99
N PHE A 23 11.94 -0.02 6.96
CA PHE A 23 11.15 1.21 6.95
C PHE A 23 9.64 0.93 6.96
N MET A 24 9.19 -0.16 6.35
CA MET A 24 7.77 -0.55 6.32
C MET A 24 7.24 -0.99 7.68
N MET A 25 8.12 -1.42 8.59
CA MET A 25 7.72 -1.79 9.95
C MET A 25 7.33 -0.58 10.80
N ILE A 26 7.72 0.64 10.39
CA ILE A 26 7.37 1.88 11.08
C ILE A 26 6.03 2.38 10.51
N PRO A 27 4.92 2.36 11.27
CA PRO A 27 3.57 2.55 10.70
C PRO A 27 3.38 3.87 9.95
N ILE A 28 3.79 4.99 10.55
CA ILE A 28 3.62 6.32 9.96
C ILE A 28 4.59 6.53 8.79
N ALA A 29 5.86 6.15 8.97
CA ALA A 29 6.88 6.32 7.94
C ALA A 29 6.60 5.46 6.70
N ASN A 30 6.05 4.24 6.88
CA ASN A 30 5.62 3.36 5.80
C ASN A 30 4.67 4.10 4.85
N ILE A 31 3.58 4.65 5.38
CA ILE A 31 2.58 5.35 4.56
C ILE A 31 3.21 6.53 3.83
N VAL A 32 3.97 7.38 4.54
CA VAL A 32 4.64 8.55 3.91
C VAL A 32 5.60 8.11 2.81
N LEU A 33 6.43 7.09 3.05
CA LEU A 33 7.39 6.59 2.08
C LEU A 33 6.74 5.96 0.85
N LEU A 34 5.58 5.31 0.99
CA LEU A 34 4.80 4.83 -0.14
C LEU A 34 4.40 5.99 -1.07
N PHE A 35 3.92 7.11 -0.53
CA PHE A 35 3.60 8.29 -1.34
C PHE A 35 4.86 8.90 -1.97
N VAL A 36 5.94 9.09 -1.18
CA VAL A 36 7.20 9.66 -1.67
C VAL A 36 7.77 8.84 -2.82
N TRP A 37 7.78 7.51 -2.72
CA TRP A 37 8.33 6.66 -3.77
C TRP A 37 7.39 6.47 -4.96
N ALA A 38 6.07 6.40 -4.74
CA ALA A 38 5.11 6.22 -5.83
C ALA A 38 5.04 7.45 -6.75
N PHE A 39 5.11 8.66 -6.17
CA PHE A 39 4.89 9.93 -6.86
C PHE A 39 6.15 10.79 -7.05
N GLY A 40 7.28 10.42 -6.42
CA GLY A 40 8.55 11.11 -6.63
C GLY A 40 9.08 11.01 -8.08
N SER A 41 9.81 12.03 -8.52
CA SER A 41 10.48 12.06 -9.83
C SER A 41 11.71 11.14 -9.88
N ASP A 42 12.36 10.93 -8.73
CA ASP A 42 13.68 10.30 -8.64
C ASP A 42 13.65 8.95 -7.93
N GLY A 43 14.62 8.09 -8.26
CA GLY A 43 14.85 6.82 -7.59
C GLY A 43 14.60 5.59 -8.47
N ASN A 44 14.76 4.42 -7.86
CA ASN A 44 14.72 3.13 -8.55
C ASN A 44 13.28 2.73 -8.93
N LEU A 45 13.09 2.30 -10.18
CA LEU A 45 11.79 1.96 -10.74
C LEU A 45 11.14 0.75 -10.04
N ASN A 46 11.94 -0.21 -9.56
CA ASN A 46 11.44 -1.37 -8.80
C ASN A 46 10.72 -0.92 -7.53
N ARG A 47 11.32 0.00 -6.77
CA ARG A 47 10.75 0.55 -5.54
C ARG A 47 9.52 1.42 -5.82
N LYS A 48 9.57 2.22 -6.90
CA LYS A 48 8.44 3.06 -7.32
C LYS A 48 7.21 2.22 -7.69
N ASN A 49 7.39 1.16 -8.46
CA ASN A 49 6.30 0.26 -8.83
C ASN A 49 5.76 -0.53 -7.63
N TRP A 50 6.65 -0.98 -6.73
CA TRP A 50 6.26 -1.61 -5.49
C TRP A 50 5.40 -0.68 -4.61
N ALA A 51 5.79 0.60 -4.49
CA ALA A 51 5.02 1.58 -3.73
C ALA A 51 3.64 1.86 -4.34
N LYS A 52 3.56 1.98 -5.67
CA LYS A 52 2.27 2.11 -6.38
C LYS A 52 1.36 0.90 -6.17
N ALA A 53 1.90 -0.31 -6.24
CA ALA A 53 1.15 -1.53 -5.96
C ALA A 53 0.64 -1.57 -4.50
N GLY A 54 1.49 -1.18 -3.55
CA GLY A 54 1.11 -1.07 -2.14
C GLY A 54 -0.05 -0.10 -1.92
N LEU A 55 0.02 1.11 -2.50
CA LEU A 55 -1.07 2.10 -2.41
C LEU A 55 -2.37 1.61 -3.06
N LEU A 56 -2.28 0.94 -4.22
CA LEU A 56 -3.45 0.37 -4.88
C LEU A 56 -4.11 -0.71 -4.00
N LEU A 57 -3.32 -1.61 -3.43
CA LEU A 57 -3.82 -2.64 -2.51
C LEU A 57 -4.46 -2.01 -1.26
N MET A 58 -3.84 -0.97 -0.68
CA MET A 58 -4.43 -0.25 0.44
C MET A 58 -5.78 0.37 0.07
N ALA A 59 -5.89 1.00 -1.10
CA ALA A 59 -7.15 1.58 -1.58
C ALA A 59 -8.24 0.52 -1.78
N ILE A 60 -7.89 -0.64 -2.36
CA ILE A 60 -8.83 -1.76 -2.53
C ILE A 60 -9.30 -2.29 -1.18
N LEU A 61 -8.38 -2.58 -0.25
CA LEU A 61 -8.71 -3.09 1.08
C LEU A 61 -9.57 -2.11 1.87
N MET A 62 -9.27 -0.81 1.77
CA MET A 62 -10.07 0.25 2.37
C MET A 62 -11.48 0.29 1.77
N GLY A 63 -11.62 0.20 0.45
CA GLY A 63 -12.92 0.11 -0.23
C GLY A 63 -13.73 -1.10 0.23
N LEU A 64 -13.10 -2.29 0.30
CA LEU A 64 -13.75 -3.50 0.80
C LEU A 64 -14.18 -3.35 2.28
N TYR A 65 -13.31 -2.78 3.11
CA TYR A 65 -13.62 -2.52 4.52
C TYR A 65 -14.85 -1.61 4.68
N PHE A 66 -14.96 -0.55 3.86
CA PHE A 66 -16.14 0.31 3.86
C PHE A 66 -17.40 -0.43 3.41
N VAL A 67 -17.33 -1.23 2.34
CA VAL A 67 -18.49 -1.98 1.84
C VAL A 67 -18.97 -2.98 2.89
N PHE A 68 -18.09 -3.84 3.40
CA PHE A 68 -18.48 -4.84 4.39
C PHE A 68 -18.85 -4.21 5.72
N GLY A 69 -18.10 -3.21 6.19
CA GLY A 69 -18.36 -2.52 7.46
C GLY A 69 -19.69 -1.77 7.47
N THR A 70 -20.11 -1.17 6.35
CA THR A 70 -21.42 -0.51 6.25
C THR A 70 -22.56 -1.53 6.21
N ILE A 71 -22.41 -2.62 5.46
CA ILE A 71 -23.40 -3.71 5.42
C ILE A 71 -23.58 -4.32 6.82
N THR A 72 -22.49 -4.65 7.51
CA THR A 72 -22.57 -5.22 8.87
C THR A 72 -23.19 -4.24 9.85
N ALA A 73 -22.80 -2.96 9.81
CA ALA A 73 -23.38 -1.93 10.67
C ALA A 73 -24.91 -1.79 10.47
N ILE A 74 -25.39 -1.80 9.22
CA ILE A 74 -26.82 -1.74 8.91
C ILE A 74 -27.56 -2.96 9.46
N ILE A 75 -27.02 -4.18 9.24
CA ILE A 75 -27.63 -5.41 9.75
C ILE A 75 -27.69 -5.39 11.28
N THR A 76 -26.60 -5.04 11.95
CA THR A 76 -26.56 -4.93 13.42
C THR A 76 -27.56 -3.89 13.92
N PHE A 77 -27.68 -2.74 13.26
CA PHE A 77 -28.66 -1.71 13.62
C PHE A 77 -30.10 -2.22 13.52
N ILE A 78 -30.45 -2.94 12.44
CA ILE A 78 -31.78 -3.53 12.26
C ILE A 78 -32.08 -4.56 13.36
N LEU A 79 -31.14 -5.47 13.66
CA LEU A 79 -31.34 -6.52 14.66
C LEU A 79 -31.57 -5.94 16.06
N ILE A 80 -30.77 -4.95 16.48
CA ILE A 80 -30.95 -4.26 17.77
C ILE A 80 -32.31 -3.54 17.82
N GLY A 81 -32.75 -2.93 16.72
CA GLY A 81 -34.05 -2.27 16.64
C GLY A 81 -35.25 -3.22 16.72
N MET A 82 -35.08 -4.49 16.34
CA MET A 82 -36.13 -5.52 16.43
C MET A 82 -36.31 -6.08 17.84
N GLU A 83 -35.26 -6.08 18.67
CA GLU A 83 -35.32 -6.57 20.06
C GLU A 83 -36.00 -5.59 21.02
N GLY A 84 -36.14 -4.33 20.61
CA GLY A 84 -36.74 -3.24 21.42
C GLY A 84 -38.25 -3.05 21.25
N GLN A 85 -38.97 -3.94 20.56
CA GLN A 85 -40.43 -3.92 20.40
C GLN A 85 -41.14 -5.05 21.13
#